data_AF-A0A2S5CGU9-F1
#
_entry.id   AF-A0A2S5CGU9-F1
#
_cell.length_a   1.000
_cell.length_b   1.000
_cell.length_c   1.000
_cell.angle_alpha   90.00
_cell.angle_beta   90.00
_cell.angle_gamma   90.00
#
_symmetry.space_group_name_H-M   'P 1'
#
loop_
_entity.id
_entity.type
_entity.pdbx_description
1 polymer ?
#
loop_
_entity_poly.entity_id
_entity_poly.type
_entity_poly.pdbx_seq_one_letter_code
_entity_poly.pdbx_strand_id
1 'polypeptide(L)'
;MVALKYEGETGYRYLVATDMTWRALDILQTYSLRWLVEVFFEDWKLYEGWGREAKQLDEEGSSRGLILSLLFDHCLLLHPEQTARLKNQLPAHTVGSLQRKSQMDVLLAFIKRALEHPDPAGMLNSLTQMIGDVFN
;
A
#
# COMPACT_ATOMS: atom_id res chain seq x y z
N MET A 1 15.34 -17.74 24.84
CA MET A 1 15.66 -18.53 23.62
C MET A 1 14.61 -19.60 23.46
N VAL A 2 14.03 -19.74 22.27
CA VAL A 2 13.03 -20.75 21.92
C VAL A 2 13.59 -21.58 20.77
N ALA A 3 13.57 -22.90 20.90
CA ALA A 3 13.95 -23.83 19.84
C ALA A 3 12.69 -24.38 19.17
N LEU A 4 12.63 -24.31 17.84
CA LEU A 4 11.52 -24.77 17.01
C LEU A 4 12.01 -25.85 16.05
N LYS A 5 11.22 -26.91 15.89
CA LYS A 5 11.45 -27.96 14.90
C LYS A 5 10.10 -28.37 14.32
N TYR A 6 9.92 -28.13 13.03
CA TYR A 6 8.69 -28.56 12.34
C TYR A 6 8.78 -30.04 11.96
N GLU A 7 7.62 -30.67 11.77
CA GLU A 7 7.54 -32.06 11.33
C GLU A 7 8.22 -32.22 9.96
N GLY A 8 9.12 -33.19 9.84
CA GLY A 8 9.93 -33.40 8.63
C GLY A 8 11.25 -32.61 8.55
N GLU A 9 11.51 -31.66 9.47
CA GLU A 9 12.79 -30.94 9.49
C GLU A 9 13.87 -31.68 10.28
N THR A 10 15.11 -31.65 9.80
CA THR A 10 16.26 -32.26 10.49
C THR A 10 16.91 -31.31 11.50
N GLY A 11 16.88 -30.00 11.22
CA GLY A 11 17.49 -28.96 12.05
C GLY A 11 16.51 -28.24 12.97
N TYR A 12 17.03 -27.68 14.07
CA TYR A 12 16.29 -26.74 14.92
C TYR A 12 16.48 -25.31 14.41
N ARG A 13 15.42 -24.51 14.51
CA ARG A 13 15.43 -23.05 14.36
C ARG A 13 15.41 -22.41 15.74
N TYR A 14 16.15 -21.32 15.94
CA TYR A 14 16.26 -20.68 17.24
C TYR A 14 15.78 -19.23 17.17
N LEU A 15 14.88 -18.87 18.09
CA LEU A 15 14.46 -17.49 18.31
C LEU A 15 15.06 -17.00 19.63
N VAL A 16 15.70 -15.84 19.59
CA VAL A 16 16.33 -15.22 20.76
C VAL A 16 15.68 -13.87 20.99
N ALA A 17 15.23 -13.62 22.22
CA ALA A 17 14.71 -12.33 22.67
C ALA A 17 15.66 -11.76 23.71
N THR A 18 15.83 -10.44 23.72
CA THR A 18 16.64 -9.71 24.69
C THR A 18 15.90 -9.47 26.00
N ASP A 19 14.56 -9.39 25.93
CA ASP A 19 13.69 -9.26 27.10
C ASP A 19 13.43 -10.63 27.73
N MET A 20 13.90 -10.81 28.96
CA MET A 20 13.81 -12.07 29.71
C MET A 20 12.47 -12.23 30.44
N THR A 21 11.60 -11.20 30.43
CA THR A 21 10.26 -11.28 31.01
C THR A 21 9.25 -11.95 30.08
N TRP A 22 9.57 -12.07 28.79
CA TRP A 22 8.70 -12.65 27.79
C TRP A 22 8.63 -14.16 27.90
N ARG A 23 7.42 -14.71 27.83
CA ARG A 23 7.22 -16.15 27.74
C ARG A 23 7.53 -16.61 26.32
N ALA A 24 7.78 -17.91 26.16
CA ALA A 24 8.00 -18.50 24.84
C ALA A 24 6.86 -18.18 23.85
N LEU A 25 5.61 -18.15 24.33
CA LEU A 25 4.44 -17.79 23.52
C LEU A 25 4.51 -16.34 23.01
N ASP A 26 4.92 -15.40 23.85
CA ASP A 26 5.01 -13.97 23.49
C ASP A 26 6.08 -13.78 22.39
N ILE A 27 7.20 -14.50 22.50
CA ILE A 27 8.27 -14.53 21.49
C ILE A 27 7.75 -15.09 20.15
N LEU A 28 7.01 -16.22 20.18
CA LEU A 28 6.46 -16.85 18.98
C LEU A 28 5.42 -15.97 18.29
N GLN A 29 4.51 -15.38 19.05
CA GLN A 29 3.48 -14.47 18.53
C GLN A 29 4.12 -13.25 17.88
N THR A 30 5.06 -12.60 18.57
CA THR A 30 5.78 -11.44 18.02
C THR A 30 6.56 -11.81 16.75
N TYR A 31 7.25 -12.95 16.74
CA TYR A 31 7.99 -13.39 15.56
C TYR A 31 7.07 -13.72 14.37
N SER A 32 5.85 -14.20 14.62
CA SER A 32 4.87 -14.44 13.57
C SER A 32 4.44 -13.14 12.87
N LEU A 33 4.45 -12.01 13.58
CA LEU A 33 4.15 -10.68 13.02
C LEU A 33 5.25 -10.16 12.08
N ARG A 34 6.45 -10.74 12.09
CA ARG A 34 7.54 -10.40 11.16
C ARG A 34 7.10 -10.52 9.69
N TRP A 35 6.20 -11.46 9.39
CA TRP A 35 5.66 -11.64 8.03
C TRP A 35 4.87 -10.42 7.53
N LEU A 36 4.28 -9.62 8.44
CA LEU A 36 3.59 -8.39 8.06
C LEU A 36 4.52 -7.40 7.34
N VAL A 37 5.81 -7.39 7.69
CA VAL A 37 6.81 -6.54 7.02
C VAL A 37 7.04 -7.01 5.58
N GLU A 38 7.05 -8.32 5.33
CA GLU A 38 7.18 -8.86 3.98
C GLU A 38 5.94 -8.56 3.12
N VAL A 39 4.74 -8.72 3.71
CA VAL A 39 3.47 -8.35 3.05
C VAL A 39 3.44 -6.87 2.71
N PHE A 40 3.90 -6.01 3.63
CA PHE A 40 4.06 -4.58 3.37
C PHE A 40 4.99 -4.31 2.18
N PHE A 41 6.18 -4.93 2.16
CA PHE A 41 7.13 -4.74 1.05
C PHE A 41 6.59 -5.21 -0.29
N GLU A 42 5.79 -6.29 -0.32
CA GLU A 42 5.16 -6.80 -1.53
C GLU A 42 4.09 -5.83 -2.06
N ASP A 43 3.15 -5.41 -1.21
CA ASP A 43 2.06 -4.49 -1.58
C ASP A 43 2.64 -3.14 -2.03
N TRP A 44 3.63 -2.62 -1.30
CA TRP A 44 4.30 -1.36 -1.59
C TRP A 44 5.01 -1.37 -2.96
N LYS A 45 5.80 -2.42 -3.26
CA LYS A 45 6.48 -2.55 -4.55
C LYS A 45 5.52 -2.67 -5.73
N LEU A 46 4.38 -3.35 -5.53
CA LEU A 46 3.45 -3.67 -6.61
C LEU A 46 2.50 -2.51 -6.96
N TYR A 47 2.03 -1.76 -5.96
CA TYR A 47 0.92 -0.81 -6.16
C TYR A 47 1.30 0.67 -6.04
N GLU A 48 2.41 1.00 -5.37
CA GLU A 48 2.80 2.41 -5.15
C GLU A 48 3.77 2.96 -6.18
N GLY A 49 3.96 2.25 -7.30
CA GLY A 49 4.77 2.72 -8.42
C GLY A 49 6.28 2.71 -8.16
N TRP A 50 6.75 2.47 -6.93
CA TRP A 50 8.18 2.38 -6.63
C TRP A 50 8.88 1.26 -7.43
N GLY A 51 8.26 0.09 -7.55
CA GLY A 51 8.83 -1.04 -8.28
C GLY A 51 8.69 -0.98 -9.81
N ARG A 52 7.83 -0.10 -10.35
CA ARG A 52 7.47 -0.09 -11.78
C ARG A 52 7.67 1.24 -12.50
N GLU A 53 7.41 2.36 -11.81
CA GLU A 53 7.29 3.70 -12.39
C GLU A 53 8.36 4.69 -11.88
N ALA A 54 9.12 4.35 -10.84
CA ALA A 54 10.21 5.19 -10.33
C ALA A 54 11.41 5.19 -11.28
N LYS A 55 11.42 6.12 -12.25
CA LYS A 55 12.50 6.30 -13.25
C LYS A 55 13.60 7.27 -12.80
N GLN A 56 13.59 7.74 -11.56
CA GLN A 56 14.58 8.72 -11.08
C GLN A 56 15.84 7.98 -10.61
N LEU A 57 16.89 8.00 -11.44
CA LEU A 57 18.05 7.10 -11.35
C LEU A 57 19.23 7.62 -10.48
N ASP A 58 19.01 8.64 -9.66
CA ASP A 58 20.00 9.17 -8.73
C ASP A 58 19.60 8.95 -7.26
N GLU A 59 20.53 9.23 -6.34
CA GLU A 59 20.30 9.08 -4.90
C GLU A 59 19.13 9.95 -4.44
N GLU A 60 19.08 11.20 -4.89
CA GLU A 60 18.05 12.16 -4.52
C GLU A 60 16.69 11.76 -5.08
N GLY A 61 16.61 11.37 -6.36
CA GLY A 61 15.38 10.89 -6.98
C GLY A 61 14.87 9.60 -6.34
N SER A 62 15.79 8.69 -5.98
CA SER A 62 15.44 7.50 -5.23
C SER A 62 14.87 7.87 -3.85
N SER A 63 15.54 8.73 -3.09
CA SER A 63 15.09 9.17 -1.77
C SER A 63 13.72 9.85 -1.84
N ARG A 64 13.52 10.76 -2.79
CA ARG A 64 12.24 11.48 -2.97
C ARG A 64 11.10 10.56 -3.37
N GLY A 65 11.32 9.66 -4.33
CA GLY A 65 10.30 8.69 -4.74
C GLY A 65 9.92 7.74 -3.61
N LEU A 66 10.90 7.32 -2.81
CA LEU A 66 10.69 6.52 -1.61
C LEU A 66 9.81 7.26 -0.61
N ILE A 67 10.19 8.49 -0.26
CA ILE A 67 9.43 9.34 0.67
C ILE A 67 8.00 9.57 0.17
N LEU A 68 7.83 9.91 -1.12
CA LEU A 68 6.51 10.14 -1.71
C LEU A 68 5.62 8.90 -1.67
N SER A 69 6.15 7.72 -2.01
CA SER A 69 5.39 6.48 -1.92
C SER A 69 4.96 6.19 -0.49
N LEU A 70 5.87 6.24 0.50
CA LEU A 70 5.53 6.03 1.90
C LEU A 70 4.52 7.05 2.46
N LEU A 71 4.59 8.32 2.01
CA LEU A 71 3.58 9.32 2.36
C LEU A 71 2.21 8.97 1.76
N PHE A 72 2.19 8.39 0.56
CA PHE A 72 0.95 7.93 -0.08
C PHE A 72 0.35 6.72 0.65
N ASP A 73 1.16 5.72 1.03
CA ASP A 73 0.72 4.60 1.88
C ASP A 73 0.10 5.12 3.18
N HIS A 74 0.76 6.09 3.82
CA HIS A 74 0.25 6.71 5.04
C HIS A 74 -1.11 7.40 4.83
N CYS A 75 -1.28 8.10 3.72
CA CYS A 75 -2.57 8.69 3.34
C CYS A 75 -3.66 7.63 3.14
N LEU A 76 -3.33 6.48 2.53
CA LEU A 76 -4.28 5.37 2.34
C LEU A 76 -4.64 4.68 3.66
N LEU A 77 -3.69 4.59 4.60
CA LEU A 77 -3.97 4.11 5.96
C LEU A 77 -5.00 5.00 6.68
N LEU A 78 -4.91 6.31 6.43
CA LEU A 78 -5.83 7.31 6.97
C LEU A 78 -7.12 7.48 6.15
N HIS A 79 -7.29 6.74 5.05
CA HIS A 79 -8.52 6.79 4.26
C HIS A 79 -9.74 6.50 5.15
N PRO A 80 -10.87 7.22 5.02
CA PRO A 80 -12.01 7.06 5.91
C PRO A 80 -12.52 5.62 6.02
N GLU A 81 -12.56 4.90 4.91
CA GLU A 81 -12.97 3.49 4.89
C GLU A 81 -11.97 2.57 5.60
N GLN A 82 -10.67 2.84 5.46
CA GLN A 82 -9.62 2.08 6.13
C GLN A 82 -9.69 2.33 7.64
N THR A 83 -9.80 3.59 8.04
CA THR A 83 -9.98 4.00 9.44
C THR A 83 -11.22 3.36 10.06
N ALA A 84 -12.34 3.32 9.34
CA ALA A 84 -13.57 2.68 9.83
C ALA A 84 -13.39 1.16 10.04
N ARG A 85 -12.65 0.48 9.17
CA ARG A 85 -12.37 -0.96 9.32
C ARG A 85 -11.48 -1.25 10.52
N LEU A 86 -10.40 -0.49 10.67
CA LEU A 86 -9.49 -0.63 11.82
C LEU A 86 -10.22 -0.40 13.15
N LYS A 87 -11.09 0.63 13.22
CA LYS A 87 -11.93 0.88 14.40
C LYS A 87 -12.88 -0.27 14.72
N ASN A 88 -13.38 -0.97 13.69
CA ASN A 88 -14.27 -2.12 13.82
C ASN A 88 -13.53 -3.47 13.89
N GLN A 89 -12.21 -3.47 14.06
CA GLN A 89 -11.38 -4.69 14.09
C GLN A 89 -11.55 -5.60 12.85
N LEU A 90 -11.90 -5.00 11.71
CA LEU A 90 -12.00 -5.70 10.44
C LEU A 90 -10.63 -5.75 9.75
N PRO A 91 -10.36 -6.77 8.92
CA PRO A 91 -9.14 -6.81 8.11
C PRO A 91 -8.99 -5.54 7.28
N ALA A 92 -7.80 -4.96 7.32
CA ALA A 92 -7.42 -3.81 6.50
C ALA A 92 -7.57 -4.13 5.00
N HIS A 93 -7.95 -3.13 4.21
CA HIS A 93 -7.84 -3.23 2.76
C HIS A 93 -6.37 -3.16 2.34
N THR A 94 -6.02 -3.85 1.26
CA THR A 94 -4.71 -3.68 0.61
C THR A 94 -4.66 -2.34 -0.11
N VAL A 95 -3.46 -1.77 -0.25
CA VAL A 95 -3.19 -0.50 -0.94
C VAL A 95 -3.79 -0.53 -2.34
N GLY A 96 -3.52 -1.60 -3.10
CA GLY A 96 -4.04 -1.75 -4.46
C GLY A 96 -5.57 -1.80 -4.55
N SER A 97 -6.27 -2.31 -3.52
CA SER A 97 -7.72 -2.32 -3.50
C SER A 97 -8.32 -0.93 -3.22
N LEU A 98 -7.74 -0.18 -2.28
CA LEU A 98 -8.13 1.20 -1.99
C LEU A 98 -7.86 2.11 -3.19
N GLN A 99 -6.67 2.01 -3.79
CA GLN A 99 -6.30 2.78 -4.98
C GLN A 99 -7.30 2.57 -6.12
N ARG A 100 -7.61 1.31 -6.46
CA ARG A 100 -8.59 0.99 -7.52
C ARG A 100 -9.97 1.54 -7.20
N LYS A 101 -10.41 1.41 -5.95
CA LYS A 101 -11.69 1.98 -5.52
C LYS A 101 -11.71 3.50 -5.69
N SER A 102 -10.71 4.21 -5.16
CA SER A 102 -10.62 5.66 -5.29
C SER A 102 -10.59 6.12 -6.75
N GLN A 103 -9.89 5.38 -7.62
CA GLN A 103 -9.91 5.63 -9.07
C GLN A 103 -11.32 5.49 -9.66
N MET A 104 -12.07 4.44 -9.28
CA MET A 104 -13.44 4.26 -9.75
C MET A 104 -14.40 5.32 -9.21
N ASP A 105 -14.25 5.71 -7.95
CA ASP A 105 -15.07 6.77 -7.33
C ASP A 105 -14.88 8.10 -8.08
N VAL A 106 -13.63 8.45 -8.39
CA VAL A 106 -13.30 9.65 -9.18
C VAL A 106 -13.85 9.54 -10.61
N LEU A 107 -13.69 8.38 -11.27
CA LEU A 107 -14.21 8.17 -12.61
C LEU A 107 -15.74 8.31 -12.66
N LEU A 108 -16.46 7.70 -11.72
CA LEU A 108 -17.91 7.81 -11.64
C LEU A 108 -18.36 9.23 -11.35
N ALA A 109 -17.68 9.94 -10.44
CA ALA A 109 -17.96 11.35 -10.17
C ALA A 109 -17.72 12.21 -11.42
N PHE A 110 -16.66 11.93 -12.17
CA PHE A 110 -16.37 12.60 -13.44
C PHE A 110 -17.46 12.34 -14.48
N ILE A 111 -17.87 11.08 -14.69
CA ILE A 111 -18.93 10.72 -15.66
C ILE A 111 -20.23 11.46 -15.32
N LYS A 112 -20.64 11.47 -14.04
CA LYS A 112 -21.83 12.20 -13.60
C LYS A 112 -21.72 13.69 -13.93
N ARG A 113 -20.59 14.31 -13.57
CA ARG A 113 -20.33 15.72 -13.87
C ARG A 113 -20.34 16.02 -15.37
N ALA A 114 -19.80 15.14 -16.19
CA ALA A 114 -19.79 15.30 -17.64
C ALA A 114 -21.21 15.23 -18.23
N LEU A 115 -22.04 14.30 -17.74
CA LEU A 115 -23.44 14.17 -18.17
C LEU A 115 -24.30 15.38 -17.78
N GLU A 116 -23.97 16.03 -16.66
CA GLU A 116 -24.64 17.24 -16.18
C GLU A 116 -24.10 18.53 -16.82
N HIS A 117 -23.02 18.45 -17.60
CA HIS A 117 -22.39 19.62 -18.20
C HIS A 117 -23.23 20.16 -19.38
N PRO A 118 -23.36 21.49 -19.55
CA PRO A 118 -24.08 22.07 -20.69
C PRO A 118 -23.49 21.70 -22.07
N ASP A 119 -22.18 21.44 -22.11
CA ASP A 119 -21.46 20.96 -23.29
C ASP A 119 -20.50 19.81 -22.91
N PRO A 120 -20.98 18.55 -22.82
CA PRO A 120 -20.17 17.41 -22.44
C PRO A 120 -19.04 17.12 -23.45
N ALA A 121 -19.31 17.34 -24.74
CA ALA A 121 -18.35 17.08 -25.80
C ALA A 121 -17.17 18.06 -25.73
N GLY A 122 -17.44 19.35 -25.54
CA GLY A 122 -16.39 20.35 -25.34
C GLY A 122 -15.53 20.07 -24.10
N MET A 123 -16.15 19.67 -22.98
CA MET A 123 -15.45 19.28 -21.76
C MET A 123 -14.49 18.11 -21.99
N LEU A 124 -14.94 17.06 -22.69
CA LEU A 124 -14.11 15.89 -23.01
C LEU A 124 -12.97 16.22 -23.99
N ASN A 125 -13.23 17.09 -24.98
CA ASN A 125 -12.20 17.54 -25.91
C ASN A 125 -11.11 18.36 -25.20
N SER A 126 -11.50 19.24 -24.28
CA SER A 126 -10.56 19.99 -23.44
C SER A 126 -9.71 19.06 -22.55
N LEU A 127 -10.33 18.03 -21.96
CA LEU A 127 -9.59 17.03 -21.18
C LEU A 127 -8.58 16.27 -22.05
N THR A 128 -9.00 15.84 -23.25
CA THR A 128 -8.14 15.17 -24.22
C THR A 128 -6.93 16.04 -24.59
N GLN A 129 -7.16 17.33 -24.82
CA GLN A 129 -6.08 18.28 -25.12
C GLN A 129 -5.13 18.44 -23.94
N MET A 130 -5.64 18.64 -22.71
CA MET A 130 -4.80 18.75 -21.51
C MET A 130 -3.94 17.49 -21.28
N ILE A 131 -4.49 16.30 -21.51
CA ILE A 131 -3.72 15.06 -21.42
C ILE A 131 -2.62 15.04 -22.48
N GLY A 132 -2.95 15.40 -23.73
CA GLY A 132 -1.96 15.52 -24.80
C GLY A 132 -0.81 16.48 -24.44
N ASP A 133 -1.11 17.61 -23.81
CA ASP A 133 -0.12 18.61 -23.42
C ASP A 133 0.81 18.13 -22.28
N VAL A 134 0.32 17.26 -21.39
CA VAL A 134 1.11 16.73 -20.26
C VAL A 134 2.10 15.64 -20.69
N PHE A 135 1.78 14.89 -21.75
CA PHE A 135 2.59 13.75 -22.20
C PHE A 135 3.38 14.01 -23.50
N ASN A 136 3.33 15.24 -24.02
CA ASN A 136 4.22 15.75 -25.07
C ASN A 136 5.49 16.36 -24.47
#